data_AF-A0A2E7SQW3-F1
#
_entry.id   AF-A0A2E7SQW3-F1
#
_cell.length_a   1.000
_cell.length_b   1.000
_cell.length_c   1.000
_cell.angle_alpha   90.00
_cell.angle_beta   90.00
_cell.angle_gamma   90.00
#
_symmetry.space_group_name_H-M   'P 1'
#
loop_
_entity.id
_entity.type
_entity.pdbx_description
1 polymer ?
#
loop_
_entity_poly.entity_id
_entity_poly.type
_entity_poly.pdbx_seq_one_letter_code
_entity_poly.pdbx_strand_id
1 'polypeptide(L)'
;MKKEDFRNNKVDAAEISAAESGNAMYVVQVDREGEGPLGVVRVRYKKPYTREYTEMEWSLAYEAAVMPLGQSSPAMKLASVSATFAEWLGRNPYAEGVQLSDLQGLMAGLASVYGTDPRPAQLEEMIRKARILAGN
;
A
#
# COMPACT_ATOMS: atom_id res chain seq x y z
N MET A 1 9.05 10.12 -11.51
CA MET A 1 9.92 9.29 -12.37
C MET A 1 9.12 8.82 -13.57
N LYS A 2 9.62 8.95 -14.80
CA LYS A 2 8.98 8.40 -16.00
C LYS A 2 9.50 6.99 -16.27
N LYS A 3 8.79 6.19 -17.09
CA LYS A 3 9.22 4.82 -17.44
C LYS A 3 10.63 4.77 -18.04
N GLU A 4 10.96 5.78 -18.85
CA GLU A 4 12.26 5.99 -19.50
C GLU A 4 13.40 6.19 -18.48
N ASP A 5 13.10 6.77 -17.32
CA ASP A 5 14.09 7.03 -16.27
C ASP A 5 14.45 5.77 -15.47
N PHE A 6 13.61 4.74 -15.47
CA PHE A 6 13.77 3.56 -14.59
C PHE A 6 15.12 2.86 -14.76
N ARG A 7 15.66 2.83 -15.98
CA ARG A 7 16.96 2.21 -16.28
C ARG A 7 18.09 3.22 -16.47
N ASN A 8 17.81 4.50 -16.26
CA ASN A 8 18.78 5.57 -16.37
C ASN A 8 19.54 5.74 -15.04
N ASN A 9 20.75 5.18 -14.97
CA ASN A 9 21.60 5.24 -13.78
C ASN A 9 22.09 6.66 -13.40
N LYS A 10 21.76 7.69 -14.19
CA LYS A 10 22.05 9.09 -13.89
C LYS A 10 20.91 9.80 -13.15
N VAL A 11 19.73 9.20 -13.10
CA VAL A 11 18.59 9.72 -12.34
C VAL A 11 18.71 9.21 -10.92
N ASP A 12 18.68 10.14 -9.98
CA ASP A 12 18.73 9.80 -8.57
C ASP A 12 17.41 9.20 -8.10
N ALA A 13 17.50 8.25 -7.17
CA ALA A 13 16.35 7.55 -6.61
C ALA A 13 16.31 7.75 -5.09
N ALA A 14 15.27 7.24 -4.43
CA ALA A 14 15.26 7.21 -2.97
C ALA A 14 16.33 6.25 -2.43
N GLU A 15 17.02 6.65 -1.37
CA GLU A 15 17.93 5.80 -0.61
C GLU A 15 17.19 5.15 0.56
N ILE A 16 17.49 3.88 0.84
CA ILE A 16 16.98 3.15 2.02
C ILE A 16 18.21 2.62 2.76
N SER A 17 18.33 2.96 4.04
CA SER A 17 19.42 2.45 4.87
C SER A 17 19.21 0.99 5.27
N ALA A 18 20.26 0.31 5.73
CA ALA A 18 20.16 -1.09 6.15
C ALA A 18 19.19 -1.34 7.33
N ALA A 19 18.83 -0.28 8.07
CA ALA A 19 17.90 -0.34 9.19
C ALA A 19 16.46 0.03 8.81
N GLU A 20 16.21 0.34 7.54
CA GLU A 20 14.91 0.81 7.05
C GLU A 20 14.26 -0.22 6.13
N SER A 21 12.93 -0.21 6.11
CA SER A 21 12.14 -0.91 5.10
C SER A 21 11.12 0.04 4.50
N GLY A 22 10.92 -0.06 3.19
CA GLY A 22 9.89 0.64 2.46
C GLY A 22 8.78 -0.34 2.08
N ASN A 23 7.53 0.03 2.34
CA ASN A 23 6.36 -0.69 1.82
C ASN A 23 5.69 0.19 0.75
N ALA A 24 5.39 -0.40 -0.39
CA ALA A 24 4.58 0.23 -1.43
C ALA A 24 3.28 -0.57 -1.57
N MET A 25 2.16 0.14 -1.61
CA MET A 25 0.86 -0.47 -1.84
C MET A 25 0.27 0.08 -3.13
N TYR A 26 -0.27 -0.81 -3.96
CA TYR A 26 -0.85 -0.49 -5.25
C TYR A 26 -2.30 -0.95 -5.27
N VAL A 27 -3.19 -0.10 -5.77
CA VAL A 27 -4.54 -0.48 -6.14
C VAL A 27 -4.58 -0.55 -7.66
N VAL A 28 -5.06 -1.67 -8.19
CA VAL A 28 -5.17 -1.89 -9.63
C VAL A 28 -6.61 -2.20 -9.99
N GLN A 29 -7.08 -1.63 -11.09
CA GLN A 29 -8.35 -2.01 -11.70
C GLN A 29 -8.06 -3.10 -12.74
N VAL A 30 -8.61 -4.30 -12.50
CA VAL A 30 -8.41 -5.45 -13.40
C VAL A 30 -9.43 -5.39 -14.53
N ASP A 31 -8.96 -5.55 -15.76
CA ASP A 31 -9.81 -5.77 -16.92
C ASP A 31 -10.43 -7.18 -16.82
N ARG A 32 -11.77 -7.25 -16.80
CA ARG A 32 -12.49 -8.51 -16.65
C ARG A 32 -12.47 -9.37 -17.91
N GLU A 33 -12.20 -8.76 -19.06
CA GLU A 33 -12.06 -9.48 -20.34
C GLU A 33 -10.59 -9.77 -20.67
N GLY A 34 -9.67 -9.36 -19.79
CA GLY A 34 -8.23 -9.56 -19.97
C GLY A 34 -7.79 -11.00 -19.73
N GLU A 35 -6.66 -11.37 -20.33
CA GLU A 35 -6.02 -12.68 -20.19
C GLU A 35 -4.57 -12.53 -19.71
N GLY A 36 -4.08 -13.50 -18.92
CA GLY A 36 -2.69 -13.58 -18.48
C GLY A 36 -2.40 -12.91 -17.13
N PRO A 37 -1.13 -12.58 -16.82
CA PRO A 37 -0.75 -11.94 -15.56
C PRO A 37 -1.25 -10.49 -15.49
N LEU A 38 -1.53 -10.02 -14.27
CA LEU A 38 -1.91 -8.63 -13.97
C LEU A 38 -0.82 -7.62 -14.32
N GLY A 39 0.44 -8.06 -14.35
CA GLY A 39 1.57 -7.22 -14.70
C GLY A 39 2.89 -7.76 -14.17
N VAL A 40 3.87 -6.86 -14.08
CA VAL A 40 5.21 -7.19 -13.60
C VAL A 40 5.70 -6.09 -12.66
N VAL A 41 6.13 -6.47 -11.46
CA VAL A 41 6.82 -5.58 -10.53
C VAL A 41 8.32 -5.67 -10.78
N ARG A 42 8.96 -4.52 -10.92
CA ARG A 42 10.43 -4.42 -11.02
C ARG A 42 10.94 -3.53 -9.93
N VAL A 43 11.94 -4.01 -9.20
CA VAL A 43 12.70 -3.22 -8.23
C VAL A 43 14.14 -3.15 -8.72
N ARG A 44 14.67 -1.94 -8.85
CA ARG A 44 16.05 -1.71 -9.24
C ARG A 44 16.73 -0.86 -8.18
N TYR A 45 17.89 -1.30 -7.72
CA TYR A 45 18.64 -0.60 -6.69
C TYR A 45 20.14 -0.67 -6.96
N LYS A 46 20.87 0.27 -6.36
CA LYS A 46 22.32 0.35 -6.42
C LYS A 46 22.91 -0.29 -5.17
N LYS A 47 23.84 -1.21 -5.31
CA LYS A 47 24.56 -1.80 -4.18
C LYS A 47 25.45 -0.74 -3.51
N PRO A 48 25.38 -0.54 -2.18
CA PRO A 48 26.11 0.53 -1.48
C PRO A 48 27.63 0.49 -1.69
N TYR A 49 28.22 -0.70 -1.79
CA TYR A 49 29.68 -0.88 -1.82
C TYR A 49 30.27 -1.06 -3.22
N THR A 50 29.58 -1.78 -4.12
CA THR A 50 30.10 -2.05 -5.48
C THR A 50 29.64 -1.01 -6.50
N ARG A 51 28.61 -0.20 -6.16
CA ARG A 51 27.93 0.73 -7.08
C ARG A 51 27.31 0.07 -8.31
N GLU A 52 27.24 -1.25 -8.33
CA GLU A 52 26.51 -2.01 -9.34
C GLU A 52 25.01 -1.82 -9.14
N TYR A 53 24.27 -1.84 -10.26
CA TYR A 53 22.83 -1.85 -10.25
C TYR A 53 22.33 -3.30 -10.35
N THR A 54 21.35 -3.63 -9.51
CA THR A 54 20.65 -4.92 -9.55
C THR A 54 19.17 -4.66 -9.82
N GLU A 55 18.59 -5.46 -10.70
CA GLU A 55 17.17 -5.43 -11.03
C GLU A 55 16.57 -6.78 -10.63
N MET A 56 15.48 -6.73 -9.89
CA MET A 56 14.66 -7.87 -9.52
C MET A 56 13.31 -7.72 -10.22
N GLU A 57 12.77 -8.85 -10.66
CA GLU A 57 11.53 -8.89 -11.43
C GLU A 57 10.61 -9.99 -10.90
N TRP A 58 9.33 -9.65 -10.71
CA TRP A 58 8.30 -10.60 -10.30
C TRP A 58 7.06 -10.42 -11.17
N SER A 59 6.55 -11.54 -11.70
CA SER A 59 5.25 -11.57 -12.38
C SER A 59 4.13 -11.49 -11.35
N LEU A 60 3.18 -10.59 -11.57
CA LEU A 60 1.94 -10.53 -10.80
C LEU A 60 0.93 -11.45 -11.49
N ALA A 61 0.82 -12.69 -11.01
CA ALA A 61 -0.15 -13.62 -11.54
C ALA A 61 -1.58 -13.11 -11.30
N TYR A 62 -2.49 -13.42 -12.23
CA TYR A 62 -3.91 -13.30 -11.97
C TYR A 62 -4.37 -14.51 -11.15
N GLU A 63 -5.04 -14.25 -10.04
CA GLU A 63 -5.67 -15.27 -9.21
C GLU A 63 -7.18 -15.10 -9.26
N ALA A 64 -7.89 -16.11 -9.77
CA ALA A 64 -9.35 -16.07 -9.93
C ALA A 64 -10.09 -15.96 -8.59
N ALA A 65 -9.47 -16.43 -7.50
CA ALA A 65 -10.03 -16.39 -6.16
C ALA A 65 -9.00 -15.80 -5.19
N VAL A 66 -9.11 -14.51 -4.92
CA VAL A 66 -8.32 -13.82 -3.90
C VAL A 66 -9.10 -13.74 -2.59
N MET A 67 -8.38 -13.82 -1.47
CA MET A 67 -8.97 -13.64 -0.14
C MET A 67 -9.53 -12.22 0.00
N PRO A 68 -10.79 -12.05 0.43
CA PRO A 68 -11.34 -10.73 0.70
C PRO A 68 -10.51 -9.98 1.75
N LEU A 69 -10.36 -8.66 1.62
CA LEU A 69 -9.58 -7.84 2.55
C LEU A 69 -10.04 -8.00 4.02
N GLY A 70 -11.34 -8.16 4.25
CA GLY A 70 -11.89 -8.42 5.59
C GLY A 70 -11.41 -9.73 6.23
N GLN A 71 -10.85 -10.66 5.45
CA GLN A 71 -10.31 -11.94 5.91
C GLN A 71 -8.77 -12.00 5.86
N SER A 72 -8.10 -10.97 5.31
CA SER A 72 -6.65 -10.96 5.19
C SER A 72 -5.94 -10.88 6.55
N SER A 73 -4.62 -11.03 6.53
CA SER A 73 -3.79 -10.89 7.73
C SER A 73 -3.96 -9.51 8.40
N PRO A 74 -3.74 -9.41 9.72
CA PRO A 74 -3.72 -8.13 10.43
C PRO A 74 -2.82 -7.07 9.77
N ALA A 75 -1.65 -7.48 9.29
CA ALA A 75 -0.70 -6.57 8.66
C ALA A 75 -1.24 -6.01 7.34
N MET A 76 -1.86 -6.85 6.51
CA MET A 76 -2.48 -6.42 5.25
C MET A 76 -3.66 -5.48 5.49
N LYS A 77 -4.50 -5.77 6.50
CA LYS A 77 -5.60 -4.86 6.90
C LYS A 77 -5.06 -3.51 7.34
N LEU A 78 -4.05 -3.51 8.22
CA LEU A 78 -3.46 -2.28 8.74
C LEU A 78 -2.85 -1.44 7.62
N ALA A 79 -2.08 -2.04 6.72
CA ALA A 79 -1.50 -1.36 5.57
C ALA A 79 -2.60 -0.79 4.65
N SER A 80 -3.62 -1.60 4.35
CA SER A 80 -4.74 -1.22 3.49
C SER A 80 -5.52 -0.04 4.04
N VAL A 81 -5.89 -0.09 5.32
CA VAL A 81 -6.61 1.01 5.98
C VAL A 81 -5.73 2.25 6.04
N SER A 82 -4.47 2.12 6.42
CA SER A 82 -3.56 3.26 6.57
C SER A 82 -3.39 4.02 5.26
N ALA A 83 -3.10 3.33 4.16
CA ALA A 83 -2.92 4.00 2.88
C ALA A 83 -4.24 4.56 2.35
N THR A 84 -5.34 3.79 2.44
CA THR A 84 -6.65 4.26 1.96
C THR A 84 -7.11 5.51 2.71
N PHE A 85 -6.88 5.57 4.03
CA PHE A 85 -7.18 6.74 4.82
C PHE A 85 -6.29 7.95 4.44
N ALA A 86 -5.00 7.72 4.16
CA ALA A 86 -4.11 8.77 3.68
C ALA A 86 -4.56 9.34 2.33
N GLU A 87 -4.96 8.48 1.38
CA GLU A 87 -5.50 8.90 0.08
C GLU A 87 -6.83 9.67 0.23
N TRP A 88 -7.69 9.23 1.16
CA TRP A 88 -8.92 9.93 1.49
C TRP A 88 -8.65 11.34 2.05
N LEU A 89 -7.72 11.46 3.00
CA LEU A 89 -7.29 12.76 3.55
C LEU A 89 -6.69 13.67 2.46
N GLY A 90 -5.93 13.09 1.54
CA GLY A 90 -5.34 13.77 0.39
C GLY A 90 -6.34 14.15 -0.70
N ARG A 91 -7.62 13.77 -0.56
CA ARG A 91 -8.67 13.94 -1.59
C ARG A 91 -8.25 13.40 -2.95
N ASN A 92 -7.61 12.22 -2.95
CA ASN A 92 -7.27 11.54 -4.19
C ASN A 92 -8.57 11.16 -4.94
N PRO A 93 -8.71 11.44 -6.25
CA PRO A 93 -9.88 11.03 -7.04
C PRO A 93 -10.21 9.53 -6.93
N TYR A 94 -9.19 8.69 -6.74
CA TYR A 94 -9.39 7.25 -6.57
C TYR A 94 -9.93 6.85 -5.19
N ALA A 95 -10.01 7.79 -4.24
CA ALA A 95 -10.56 7.60 -2.90
C ALA A 95 -11.98 8.18 -2.73
N GLU A 96 -12.57 8.79 -3.78
CA GLU A 96 -13.90 9.42 -3.72
C GLU A 96 -15.03 8.46 -3.32
N GLY A 97 -14.89 7.16 -3.61
CA GLY A 97 -15.85 6.12 -3.23
C GLY A 97 -15.60 5.45 -1.87
N VAL A 98 -14.56 5.88 -1.12
CA VAL A 98 -14.19 5.25 0.15
C VAL A 98 -15.11 5.75 1.26
N GLN A 99 -15.81 4.81 1.91
CA GLN A 99 -16.59 5.08 3.11
C GLN A 99 -15.72 4.87 4.35
N LEU A 100 -15.62 5.90 5.20
CA LEU A 100 -14.85 5.81 6.45
C LEU A 100 -15.39 4.76 7.42
N SER A 101 -16.69 4.44 7.34
CA SER A 101 -17.30 3.32 8.10
C SER A 101 -16.69 1.97 7.75
N ASP A 102 -16.32 1.74 6.50
CA ASP A 102 -15.73 0.48 6.04
C ASP A 102 -14.31 0.33 6.58
N LEU A 103 -13.56 1.45 6.62
CA LEU A 103 -12.24 1.49 7.24
C LEU A 103 -12.30 1.20 8.75
N GLN A 104 -13.30 1.76 9.45
CA GLN A 104 -13.52 1.43 10.86
C GLN A 104 -13.85 -0.05 11.06
N GLY A 105 -14.68 -0.63 10.21
CA GLY A 105 -14.99 -2.06 10.25
C GLY A 105 -13.75 -2.94 10.09
N LEU A 106 -12.83 -2.56 9.19
CA LEU A 106 -11.56 -3.26 8.99
C LEU A 106 -10.57 -3.08 10.16
N MET A 107 -10.65 -1.97 10.89
CA MET A 107 -9.84 -1.70 12.08
C MET A 107 -10.32 -2.43 13.34
N ALA A 108 -11.56 -2.91 13.36
CA ALA A 108 -12.15 -3.53 14.55
C ALA A 108 -11.29 -4.69 15.07
N GLY A 109 -10.82 -4.57 16.32
CA GLY A 109 -9.96 -5.55 16.99
C GLY A 109 -8.50 -5.55 16.53
N LEU A 110 -8.13 -4.74 15.53
CA LEU A 110 -6.78 -4.72 14.96
C LEU A 110 -5.77 -4.07 15.91
N ALA A 111 -6.17 -3.00 16.62
CA ALA A 111 -5.33 -2.35 17.60
C ALA A 111 -4.87 -3.32 18.71
N SER A 112 -5.74 -4.24 19.15
CA SER A 112 -5.42 -5.23 20.17
C SER A 112 -4.37 -6.25 19.72
N VAL A 113 -4.33 -6.59 18.42
CA VAL A 113 -3.32 -7.50 17.84
C VAL A 113 -1.91 -6.92 17.99
N TYR A 114 -1.79 -5.59 17.92
CA TYR A 114 -0.53 -4.85 18.01
C TYR A 114 -0.38 -4.13 19.35
N GLY A 115 -0.91 -4.67 20.46
CA GLY A 115 -1.11 -3.94 21.72
C GLY A 115 0.11 -3.26 22.38
N THR A 116 1.33 -3.51 21.92
CA THR A 116 2.55 -2.79 22.35
C THR A 116 2.85 -1.54 21.50
N ASP A 117 2.24 -1.42 20.32
CA ASP A 117 2.36 -0.30 19.40
C ASP A 117 1.12 0.59 19.50
N PRO A 118 1.25 1.87 19.89
CA PRO A 118 0.11 2.76 20.01
C PRO A 118 -0.44 3.24 18.65
N ARG A 119 0.32 3.10 17.55
CA ARG A 119 -0.03 3.71 16.25
C ARG A 119 -1.34 3.15 15.66
N PRO A 120 -1.63 1.84 15.69
CA PRO A 120 -2.90 1.32 15.20
C PRO A 120 -4.12 1.87 15.95
N ALA A 121 -4.02 2.03 17.27
CA ALA A 121 -5.08 2.65 18.07
C ALA A 121 -5.26 4.14 17.74
N GLN A 122 -4.15 4.86 17.53
CA GLN A 122 -4.20 6.25 17.08
C GLN A 122 -4.84 6.38 15.70
N LEU A 123 -4.54 5.48 14.77
CA LEU A 123 -5.15 5.44 13.44
C LEU A 123 -6.66 5.23 13.51
N GLU A 124 -7.11 4.27 14.32
CA GLU A 124 -8.54 4.01 14.54
C GLU A 124 -9.26 5.26 15.05
N GLU A 125 -8.66 5.96 16.02
CA GLU A 125 -9.19 7.21 16.56
C GLU A 125 -9.21 8.36 15.54
N MET A 126 -8.18 8.47 14.70
CA MET A 126 -8.14 9.46 13.62
C MET A 126 -9.26 9.23 12.60
N ILE A 127 -9.49 7.98 12.19
CA ILE A 127 -10.56 7.61 11.27
C ILE A 127 -11.92 7.96 11.89
N ARG A 128 -12.13 7.64 13.18
CA ARG A 128 -13.36 7.98 13.90
C ARG A 128 -13.62 9.48 13.94
N LYS A 129 -12.60 10.29 14.22
CA LYS A 129 -12.72 11.76 14.22
C LYS A 129 -13.02 12.30 12.83
N ALA A 130 -12.30 11.85 11.81
CA ALA A 130 -12.50 12.28 10.43
C ALA A 130 -13.94 12.03 9.96
N ARG A 131 -14.48 10.86 10.33
CA ARG A 131 -15.86 10.46 10.05
C ARG A 131 -16.87 11.43 10.68
N ILE A 132 -16.75 11.71 11.98
CA ILE A 132 -17.62 12.69 12.68
C ILE A 132 -17.55 14.07 12.00
N LEU A 133 -16.37 14.52 11.59
CA LEU A 133 -16.18 15.82 10.95
C LEU A 133 -16.74 15.87 9.53
N ALA A 134 -16.73 14.74 8.81
CA ALA A 134 -17.30 14.62 7.47
C ALA A 134 -18.83 14.43 7.47
N GLY A 135 -19.44 14.24 8.63
CA GLY A 135 -20.90 14.11 8.78
C GLY A 135 -21.44 12.75 8.34
N ASN A 136 -20.61 11.72 8.35
CA ASN A 136 -20.96 10.33 8.01
C ASN A 136 -20.58 9.37 9.15
#